data_AF-A0A7S3JLL4-F1
#
_entry.id   AF-A0A7S3JLL4-F1
#
_cell.length_a   1.000
_cell.length_b   1.000
_cell.length_c   1.000
_cell.angle_alpha   90.00
_cell.angle_beta   90.00
_cell.angle_gamma   90.00
#
_symmetry.space_group_name_H-M   'P 1'
#
loop_
_entity.id
_entity.type
_entity.pdbx_description
1 polymer ?
#
loop_
_entity_poly.entity_id
_entity_poly.type
_entity_poly.pdbx_seq_one_letter_code
_entity_poly.pdbx_strand_id
1 'polypeptide(L)'
;FRNMLLIWSLISLRNKGTGIANLLKHVSKSCVDLLEKLLIYDPDERITASQALKHPYFKDLRETEMRYVFSTTQPVIYPQQNSDKDDKSTNQASKPRKQK
;
A
#
# COMPACT_ATOMS: atom_id res chain seq x y z
N PHE A 1 45.38 4.55 16.84
CA PHE A 1 44.29 5.33 16.22
C PHE A 1 44.01 4.96 14.75
N ARG A 2 45.00 4.82 13.87
CA ARG A 2 44.79 4.39 12.46
C ARG A 2 44.10 3.02 12.31
N ASN A 3 44.37 2.06 13.21
CA ASN A 3 43.77 0.72 13.15
C ASN A 3 42.28 0.68 13.59
N MET A 4 41.83 1.65 14.38
CA MET A 4 40.45 1.72 14.86
C MET A 4 39.50 2.20 13.75
N LEU A 5 39.99 3.10 12.88
CA LEU A 5 39.27 3.55 11.68
C LEU A 5 39.09 2.40 10.66
N LEU A 6 40.07 1.48 10.55
CA LEU A 6 39.97 0.31 9.67
C LEU A 6 38.96 -0.72 10.18
N ILE A 7 38.90 -0.95 11.49
CA ILE A 7 37.91 -1.86 12.10
C ILE A 7 36.49 -1.31 11.94
N TRP A 8 36.30 0.01 12.08
CA TRP A 8 35.00 0.64 11.85
C TRP A 8 34.61 0.67 10.37
N SER A 9 35.59 0.81 9.47
CA SER A 9 35.38 0.61 8.03
C SER A 9 34.94 -0.82 7.71
N LEU A 10 35.56 -1.84 8.33
CA LEU A 10 35.21 -3.26 8.14
C LEU A 10 33.84 -3.64 8.76
N ILE A 11 33.43 -2.96 9.83
CA ILE A 11 32.11 -3.14 10.47
C ILE A 11 31.02 -2.38 9.72
N SER A 12 31.29 -1.17 9.21
CA SER A 12 30.35 -0.45 8.34
C SER A 12 30.18 -1.11 6.97
N LEU A 13 31.20 -1.80 6.45
CA LEU A 13 31.12 -2.45 5.13
C LEU A 13 30.18 -3.69 5.09
N ARG A 14 29.66 -4.12 6.23
CA ARG A 14 29.00 -5.44 6.38
C ARG A 14 27.48 -5.41 6.31
N ASN A 15 26.84 -4.26 6.28
CA ASN A 15 25.37 -4.19 6.29
C ASN A 15 24.82 -3.67 4.96
N LYS A 16 25.06 -4.44 3.89
CA LYS A 16 24.23 -4.34 2.68
C LYS A 16 23.00 -5.20 2.92
N GLY A 17 21.82 -4.58 2.99
CA GLY A 17 20.57 -5.32 3.16
C GLY A 17 20.40 -6.35 2.03
N THR A 18 20.04 -7.57 2.39
CA THR A 18 19.57 -8.56 1.41
C THR A 18 18.14 -8.15 1.04
N GLY A 19 17.95 -7.51 -0.12
CA GLY A 19 16.65 -6.97 -0.55
C GLY A 19 15.49 -7.97 -0.44
N ILE A 20 14.25 -7.48 -0.52
CA ILE A 20 13.05 -8.26 -0.17
C ILE A 20 12.89 -9.55 -1.00
N ALA A 21 13.39 -9.57 -2.23
CA ALA A 21 13.45 -10.76 -3.07
C ALA A 21 14.20 -11.94 -2.42
N ASN A 22 15.25 -11.67 -1.64
CA ASN A 22 15.99 -12.70 -0.91
C ASN A 22 15.26 -13.21 0.33
N LEU A 23 14.36 -12.41 0.90
CA LEU A 23 13.51 -12.81 2.01
C LEU A 23 12.35 -13.68 1.51
N LEU A 24 11.78 -13.33 0.35
CA LEU A 24 10.58 -13.93 -0.22
C LEU A 24 10.90 -14.92 -1.36
N LYS A 25 11.78 -15.89 -1.09
CA LYS A 25 12.25 -16.85 -2.12
C LYS A 25 11.15 -17.74 -2.72
N HIS A 26 10.06 -17.94 -1.98
CA HIS A 26 8.93 -18.79 -2.38
C HIS A 26 7.84 -18.03 -3.15
N VAL A 27 8.03 -16.72 -3.32
CA VAL A 27 7.01 -15.83 -3.87
C VAL A 27 7.28 -15.57 -5.36
N SER A 28 6.22 -15.37 -6.14
CA SER A 28 6.34 -15.08 -7.57
C SER A 28 7.01 -13.73 -7.82
N LYS A 29 7.77 -13.62 -8.91
CA LYS A 29 8.48 -12.39 -9.29
C LYS A 29 7.54 -11.19 -9.41
N SER A 30 6.34 -11.39 -9.94
CA SER A 30 5.31 -10.34 -10.07
C SER A 30 4.79 -9.83 -8.72
N CYS A 31 4.81 -10.67 -7.68
CA CYS A 31 4.43 -10.24 -6.33
C CYS A 31 5.55 -9.42 -5.69
N VAL A 32 6.80 -9.84 -5.87
CA VAL A 32 7.97 -9.10 -5.38
C VAL A 32 8.01 -7.69 -5.98
N ASP A 33 7.78 -7.53 -7.30
CA ASP A 33 7.71 -6.22 -7.96
C ASP A 33 6.59 -5.33 -7.40
N LEU A 34 5.42 -5.91 -7.12
CA LEU A 34 4.33 -5.20 -6.47
C LEU A 34 4.73 -4.71 -5.06
N LEU A 35 5.37 -5.57 -4.28
CA LEU A 35 5.82 -5.24 -2.92
C LEU A 35 6.89 -4.17 -2.94
N GLU A 36 7.83 -4.21 -3.87
CA GLU A 36 8.87 -3.18 -4.01
C GLU A 36 8.26 -1.80 -4.27
N LYS A 37 7.19 -1.71 -5.08
CA LYS A 37 6.46 -0.46 -5.35
C LYS A 37 5.59 0.01 -4.19
N LEU A 38 5.05 -0.90 -3.38
CA LEU A 38 4.22 -0.59 -2.21
C LEU A 38 5.04 -0.18 -0.99
N LEU A 39 6.23 -0.75 -0.85
CA LEU A 39 7.11 -0.55 0.31
C LEU A 39 8.15 0.56 0.10
N ILE A 40 7.91 1.45 -0.87
CA ILE A 40 8.71 2.66 -1.04
C ILE A 40 8.54 3.56 0.19
N TYR A 41 9.67 4.03 0.72
CA TYR A 41 9.68 4.85 1.94
C TYR A 41 9.00 6.20 1.72
N ASP A 42 9.37 6.88 0.64
CA ASP A 42 8.76 8.14 0.23
C ASP A 42 7.31 7.91 -0.22
N PRO A 43 6.31 8.55 0.41
CA PRO A 43 4.91 8.42 0.01
C PRO A 43 4.61 8.99 -1.39
N ASP A 44 5.39 9.97 -1.86
CA ASP A 44 5.15 10.61 -3.16
C ASP A 44 5.61 9.72 -4.32
N GLU A 45 6.64 8.89 -4.09
CA GLU A 45 7.10 7.87 -5.04
C GLU A 45 6.33 6.54 -4.92
N ARG A 46 5.59 6.34 -3.82
CA ARG A 46 4.83 5.12 -3.55
C ARG A 46 3.64 5.00 -4.49
N ILE A 47 3.44 3.78 -5.01
CA ILE A 47 2.29 3.49 -5.86
C ILE A 47 0.95 3.70 -5.11
N THR A 48 -0.02 4.31 -5.79
CA THR A 48 -1.37 4.50 -5.23
C THR A 48 -2.15 3.19 -5.19
N ALA A 49 -3.17 3.09 -4.32
CA ALA A 49 -4.01 1.89 -4.23
C ALA A 49 -4.65 1.52 -5.58
N SER A 50 -5.15 2.50 -6.33
CA SER A 50 -5.75 2.28 -7.65
C SER A 50 -4.75 1.74 -8.68
N GLN A 51 -3.48 2.16 -8.60
CA GLN A 51 -2.42 1.65 -9.47
C GLN A 51 -1.98 0.24 -9.04
N ALA A 52 -1.88 -0.02 -7.73
CA ALA A 52 -1.55 -1.33 -7.19
C ALA A 52 -2.57 -2.41 -7.61
N LEU A 53 -3.87 -2.09 -7.58
CA LEU A 53 -4.93 -3.01 -8.03
C LEU A 53 -4.85 -3.34 -9.53
N LYS A 54 -4.26 -2.47 -10.35
CA LYS A 54 -4.07 -2.71 -11.79
C LYS A 54 -2.85 -3.59 -12.09
N HIS A 55 -2.00 -3.87 -11.09
CA HIS A 55 -0.75 -4.59 -11.25
C HIS A 55 -0.94 -5.98 -11.88
N PRO A 56 -0.02 -6.48 -12.72
CA PRO A 56 -0.09 -7.81 -13.34
C PRO A 56 -0.26 -8.95 -12.33
N TYR A 57 0.19 -8.77 -11.09
CA TYR A 57 0.00 -9.75 -10.02
C TYR A 57 -1.47 -10.14 -9.81
N PHE A 58 -2.41 -9.19 -9.99
CA PHE A 58 -3.86 -9.45 -9.84
C PHE A 58 -4.55 -9.79 -11.16
N LYS A 59 -3.81 -10.14 -12.23
CA LYS A 59 -4.42 -10.48 -13.52
C LYS A 59 -5.35 -11.69 -13.40
N ASP A 60 -4.89 -12.77 -12.78
CA ASP A 60 -5.64 -14.02 -12.68
C ASP A 60 -6.91 -13.84 -11.82
N LEU A 61 -6.82 -13.03 -10.75
CA LEU A 61 -7.96 -12.68 -9.91
C LEU A 61 -9.03 -11.93 -10.71
N ARG A 62 -8.63 -10.91 -11.48
CA ARG A 62 -9.55 -10.14 -12.34
C ARG A 62 -10.21 -11.00 -13.41
N GLU A 63 -9.46 -11.92 -14.01
CA GLU A 63 -10.03 -12.84 -15.01
C GLU A 63 -11.04 -13.80 -14.36
N THR A 64 -10.73 -14.29 -13.16
CA THR A 64 -11.62 -15.17 -12.40
C THR A 64 -12.92 -14.45 -12.03
N GLU A 65 -12.83 -13.22 -11.53
CA GLU A 65 -13.98 -12.37 -11.23
C GLU A 65 -14.83 -12.13 -12.48
N MET A 66 -14.22 -11.74 -13.60
CA MET A 66 -14.93 -11.53 -14.86
C MET A 66 -15.62 -12.79 -15.36
N ARG A 67 -14.95 -13.95 -15.27
CA ARG A 67 -15.51 -15.24 -15.66
C ARG A 67 -16.72 -15.60 -14.79
N TYR A 68 -16.66 -15.32 -13.50
CA TYR A 68 -17.80 -15.50 -12.59
C TYR A 68 -18.99 -14.64 -13.04
N VAL A 69 -18.78 -13.34 -13.26
CA VAL A 69 -19.83 -12.41 -13.72
C VAL A 69 -20.48 -12.87 -15.02
N PHE A 70 -19.70 -13.38 -15.98
CA PHE A 70 -20.25 -13.89 -17.24
C PHE A 70 -20.97 -15.24 -17.11
N SER A 71 -20.58 -16.07 -16.16
CA SER A 71 -21.18 -17.40 -15.96
C SER A 71 -22.50 -17.37 -15.20
N THR A 72 -22.73 -16.33 -14.39
CA THR A 72 -23.95 -16.18 -13.59
C THR A 72 -24.71 -14.92 -14.02
N THR A 73 -25.90 -15.08 -14.58
CA THR A 73 -26.85 -14.00 -14.94
C THR A 73 -27.44 -13.27 -13.72
N GLN A 74 -26.64 -12.98 -12.69
CA GLN A 74 -27.05 -12.20 -11.52
C GLN A 74 -26.00 -11.13 -11.22
N PRO A 75 -26.40 -9.85 -11.07
CA PRO A 75 -25.48 -8.76 -10.79
C PRO A 75 -24.84 -8.97 -9.42
N VAL A 76 -23.51 -8.87 -9.36
CA VAL A 76 -22.78 -8.88 -8.09
C VAL A 76 -23.20 -7.65 -7.28
N ILE A 77 -23.97 -7.88 -6.22
CA ILE A 77 -24.27 -6.86 -5.21
C ILE A 77 -22.96 -6.62 -4.44
N TYR A 78 -22.22 -5.58 -4.80
CA TYR A 78 -21.23 -5.02 -3.89
C TYR A 78 -22.01 -4.51 -2.67
N PRO A 79 -21.64 -4.91 -1.43
CA PRO A 79 -22.15 -4.23 -0.26
C PRO A 79 -21.90 -2.74 -0.46
N GLN A 80 -22.96 -1.94 -0.58
CA GLN A 80 -22.82 -0.50 -0.48
C GLN A 80 -22.16 -0.28 0.87
N GLN A 81 -20.91 0.19 0.87
CA GLN A 81 -20.41 0.86 2.05
C GLN A 81 -21.44 1.92 2.32
N ASN A 82 -22.19 1.74 3.42
CA ASN A 82 -22.94 2.83 3.99
C ASN A 82 -21.90 3.93 4.20
N SER A 83 -21.84 4.86 3.26
CA SER A 83 -21.42 6.21 3.57
C SER A 83 -22.45 6.65 4.59
N ASP A 84 -22.13 6.50 5.87
CA ASP A 84 -22.87 7.14 6.94
C ASP A 84 -23.01 8.60 6.50
N LYS A 85 -24.23 8.92 6.08
CA LYS A 85 -24.67 10.29 5.84
C LYS A 85 -24.83 10.86 7.24
N ASP A 86 -23.72 11.28 7.84
CA ASP A 86 -23.81 12.21 8.95
C ASP A 86 -24.34 13.53 8.38
N ASP A 87 -25.56 13.82 8.82
CA ASP A 87 -26.43 14.87 8.35
C ASP A 87 -25.76 16.25 8.36
N LYS A 88 -25.84 16.92 7.21
CA LYS A 88 -25.68 18.37 7.14
C LYS A 88 -27.02 18.99 7.54
N SER A 89 -27.16 19.41 8.81
CA SER A 89 -28.21 20.35 9.21
C SER A 89 -27.63 21.57 9.95
N THR A 90 -27.38 22.60 9.15
CA THR A 90 -27.87 23.98 9.31
C THR A 90 -27.60 24.78 10.60
N ASN A 91 -26.67 25.73 10.47
CA ASN A 91 -26.67 27.13 10.93
C ASN A 91 -27.05 27.47 12.39
N GLN A 92 -26.10 28.08 13.12
CA GLN A 92 -26.33 29.37 13.80
C GLN A 92 -25.03 30.06 14.28
N ALA A 93 -25.07 31.39 14.21
CA ALA A 93 -23.94 32.29 14.34
C ALA A 93 -23.51 32.61 15.79
N SER A 94 -22.22 32.96 15.93
CA SER A 94 -21.60 33.91 16.88
C SER A 94 -21.72 33.72 18.41
N LYS A 95 -20.57 33.54 19.10
CA LYS A 95 -19.96 34.53 20.02
C LYS A 95 -18.61 34.07 20.63
N PRO A 96 -17.75 35.02 21.11
CA PRO A 96 -16.32 34.80 21.35
C PRO A 96 -15.98 34.21 22.73
N ARG A 97 -14.82 33.56 22.79
CA ARG A 97 -14.20 32.96 23.99
C ARG A 97 -13.76 34.04 24.97
N LYS A 98 -14.47 34.18 26.09
CA LYS A 98 -13.92 34.83 27.31
C LYS A 98 -13.43 33.72 28.24
N GLN A 99 -12.15 33.73 28.56
CA GLN A 99 -11.62 33.04 29.74
C GLN A 99 -11.20 34.11 30.75
N LYS A 100 -11.61 33.90 32.00
CA LYS A 100 -11.30 34.70 33.19
C LYS A 100 -9.84 34.56 33.57
#